data_AF-A0A172U4R5-F1
#
_entry.id   AF-A0A172U4R5-F1
#
_cell.length_a   1.000
_cell.length_b   1.000
_cell.length_c   1.000
_cell.angle_alpha   90.00
_cell.angle_beta   90.00
_cell.angle_gamma   90.00
#
_symmetry.space_group_name_H-M   'P 1'
#
loop_
_entity.id
_entity.type
_entity.pdbx_description
1 polymer ?
#
loop_
_entity_poly.entity_id
_entity_poly.type
_entity_poly.pdbx_seq_one_letter_code
_entity_poly.pdbx_strand_id
1 'polypeptide(L)'
;MLRKNLDLIVVGFIVLALVMYDVTLELLGELMHLMFEGLHVAFEYVELGIEETVELVFHVLDVGEIIEYLFESDRHGSQVVTFYILMSIIGFGFYKLWKTLPRLHAFLKQRLLNIWVRRKTELQLYWLSLTTRNKVALAITVVLVAYIASFFVM
;
A
#
# COMPACT_ATOMS: atom_id res chain seq x y z
N MET A 1 -23.85 26.66 8.88
CA MET A 1 -24.80 26.16 7.85
C MET A 1 -24.19 25.02 7.03
N LEU A 2 -22.95 25.14 6.51
CA LEU A 2 -22.23 24.09 5.76
C LEU A 2 -22.13 22.71 6.46
N ARG A 3 -21.85 22.67 7.78
CA ARG A 3 -21.78 21.40 8.53
C ARG A 3 -23.07 20.59 8.58
N LYS A 4 -24.24 21.22 8.41
CA LYS A 4 -25.55 20.55 8.54
C LYS A 4 -25.99 19.84 7.25
N ASN A 5 -25.36 20.19 6.12
CA ASN A 5 -25.69 19.66 4.79
C ASN A 5 -24.55 18.81 4.19
N LEU A 6 -23.37 18.76 4.85
CA LEU A 6 -22.26 17.90 4.44
C LEU A 6 -22.70 16.44 4.31
N ASP A 7 -23.58 15.99 5.21
CA ASP A 7 -24.06 14.61 5.21
C ASP A 7 -24.90 14.29 3.96
N LEU A 8 -25.73 15.25 3.50
CA LEU A 8 -26.48 15.11 2.24
C LEU A 8 -25.54 15.09 1.04
N ILE A 9 -24.50 15.95 1.04
CA ILE A 9 -23.52 16.01 -0.04
C ILE A 9 -22.75 14.68 -0.11
N VAL A 10 -22.31 14.15 1.03
CA VAL A 10 -21.58 12.88 1.11
C VAL A 10 -22.46 11.72 0.65
N VAL A 11 -23.72 11.65 1.09
CA VAL A 11 -24.66 10.60 0.64
C VAL A 11 -24.95 10.73 -0.85
N GLY A 12 -25.14 11.94 -1.37
CA GLY A 12 -25.29 12.19 -2.79
C GLY A 12 -24.08 11.69 -3.59
N PHE A 13 -22.86 11.97 -3.12
CA PHE A 13 -21.63 11.49 -3.76
C PHE A 13 -21.49 9.97 -3.72
N ILE A 14 -21.88 9.33 -2.61
CA ILE A 14 -21.89 7.86 -2.49
C ILE A 14 -22.89 7.25 -3.48
N VAL A 15 -24.09 7.79 -3.58
CA VAL A 15 -25.11 7.29 -4.53
C VAL A 15 -24.67 7.50 -5.97
N LEU A 16 -24.08 8.66 -6.27
CA LEU A 16 -23.49 8.95 -7.57
C LEU A 16 -22.43 7.90 -7.93
N ALA A 17 -21.49 7.62 -7.02
CA ALA A 17 -20.47 6.59 -7.22
C ALA A 17 -21.06 5.18 -7.43
N LEU A 18 -22.18 4.89 -6.76
CA LEU A 18 -22.85 3.58 -6.87
C LEU A 18 -23.60 3.43 -8.21
N VAL A 19 -24.23 4.49 -8.71
CA VAL A 19 -24.92 4.48 -10.01
C VAL A 19 -23.92 4.55 -11.16
N MET A 20 -22.91 5.41 -11.05
CA MET A 20 -21.77 5.49 -11.97
C MET A 20 -20.68 4.49 -11.54
N TYR A 21 -21.06 3.23 -11.39
CA TYR A 21 -20.15 2.20 -10.91
C TYR A 21 -18.95 2.01 -11.83
N ASP A 22 -19.13 2.17 -13.15
CA ASP A 22 -18.08 2.00 -14.15
C ASP A 22 -16.93 3.00 -13.92
N VAL A 23 -17.26 4.30 -13.87
CA VAL A 23 -16.31 5.39 -13.54
C VAL A 23 -15.67 5.18 -12.16
N THR A 24 -16.44 4.69 -11.19
CA THR A 24 -15.92 4.46 -9.84
C THR A 24 -14.94 3.29 -9.80
N LEU A 25 -15.20 2.22 -10.56
CA LEU A 25 -14.29 1.08 -10.69
C LEU A 25 -13.04 1.44 -11.50
N GLU A 26 -13.18 2.26 -12.54
CA GLU A 26 -12.05 2.80 -13.30
C GLU A 26 -11.13 3.63 -12.40
N LEU A 27 -11.68 4.59 -11.65
CA LEU A 27 -10.92 5.38 -10.67
C LEU A 27 -10.25 4.50 -9.61
N LEU A 28 -10.95 3.48 -9.11
CA LEU A 28 -10.37 2.53 -8.16
C LEU A 28 -9.22 1.74 -8.79
N GLY A 29 -9.38 1.33 -10.06
CA GLY A 29 -8.35 0.66 -10.84
C GLY A 29 -7.10 1.51 -11.01
N GLU A 30 -7.26 2.78 -11.38
CA GLU A 30 -6.16 3.74 -11.49
C GLU A 30 -5.47 3.99 -10.15
N LEU A 31 -6.23 4.13 -9.06
CA LEU A 31 -5.67 4.26 -7.71
C LEU A 31 -4.88 3.02 -7.31
N MET A 32 -5.40 1.83 -7.61
CA MET A 32 -4.66 0.58 -7.39
C MET A 32 -3.38 0.52 -8.22
N HIS A 33 -3.44 0.95 -9.48
CA HIS A 33 -2.27 1.02 -10.34
C HIS A 33 -1.20 1.94 -9.74
N LEU A 34 -1.57 3.16 -9.35
CA LEU A 34 -0.67 4.12 -8.70
C LEU A 34 -0.07 3.56 -7.39
N MET A 35 -0.85 2.82 -6.60
CA MET A 35 -0.35 2.15 -5.40
C MET A 35 0.70 1.08 -5.73
N PHE A 36 0.47 0.27 -6.77
CA PHE A 36 1.43 -0.74 -7.20
C PHE A 36 2.68 -0.14 -7.83
N GLU A 37 2.54 0.92 -8.60
CA GLU A 37 3.67 1.68 -9.15
C GLU A 37 4.51 2.30 -8.03
N GLY A 38 3.88 2.92 -7.04
CA GLY A 38 4.57 3.43 -5.86
C GLY A 38 5.29 2.34 -5.06
N LEU A 39 4.69 1.14 -4.95
CA LEU A 39 5.33 -0.02 -4.33
C LEU A 39 6.53 -0.52 -5.16
N HIS A 40 6.40 -0.54 -6.49
CA HIS A 40 7.46 -0.93 -7.40
C HIS A 40 8.65 0.01 -7.30
N VAL A 41 8.42 1.33 -7.36
CA VAL A 41 9.45 2.35 -7.17
C VAL A 41 10.11 2.23 -5.79
N ALA A 42 9.32 1.99 -4.73
CA ALA A 42 9.88 1.76 -3.40
C ALA A 42 10.77 0.50 -3.35
N PHE A 43 10.43 -0.55 -4.09
CA PHE A 43 11.23 -1.75 -4.21
C PHE A 43 12.53 -1.49 -4.99
N GLU A 44 12.47 -0.71 -6.08
CA GLU A 44 13.64 -0.29 -6.86
C GLU A 44 14.62 0.51 -5.99
N TYR A 45 14.14 1.43 -5.14
CA TYR A 45 15.00 2.14 -4.18
C TYR A 45 15.67 1.20 -3.17
N VAL A 46 14.98 0.12 -2.76
CA VAL A 46 15.57 -0.89 -1.87
C VAL A 46 16.62 -1.70 -2.62
N GLU A 47 16.37 -2.07 -3.87
CA GLU A 47 17.32 -2.79 -4.72
C GLU A 47 18.59 -1.99 -4.95
N LEU A 48 18.48 -0.72 -5.35
CA LEU A 48 19.60 0.20 -5.51
C LEU A 48 20.37 0.38 -4.20
N GLY A 49 19.68 0.55 -3.08
CA GLY A 49 20.32 0.66 -1.77
C GLY A 49 21.08 -0.61 -1.36
N ILE A 50 20.59 -1.79 -1.73
CA ILE A 50 21.30 -3.06 -1.51
C ILE A 50 22.53 -3.14 -2.40
N GLU A 51 22.41 -2.80 -3.69
CA GLU A 51 23.51 -2.80 -4.64
C GLU A 51 24.65 -1.87 -4.19
N GLU A 52 24.34 -0.62 -3.86
CA GLU A 52 25.32 0.34 -3.34
C GLU A 52 25.98 -0.15 -2.04
N THR A 53 25.21 -0.74 -1.13
CA THR A 53 25.75 -1.27 0.13
C THR A 53 26.69 -2.44 -0.13
N VAL A 54 26.33 -3.33 -1.05
CA VAL A 54 27.16 -4.49 -1.44
C VAL A 54 28.44 -4.01 -2.10
N GLU A 55 28.35 -3.08 -3.05
CA GLU A 55 29.51 -2.52 -3.76
C GLU A 55 30.46 -1.83 -2.78
N LEU A 56 29.94 -1.01 -1.86
CA LEU A 56 30.74 -0.33 -0.85
C LEU A 56 31.41 -1.32 0.10
N VAL A 57 30.71 -2.38 0.54
CA VAL A 57 31.32 -3.44 1.36
C VAL A 57 32.45 -4.13 0.62
N PHE A 58 32.26 -4.44 -0.67
CA PHE A 58 33.28 -5.07 -1.50
C PHE A 58 34.52 -4.20 -1.69
N HIS A 59 34.30 -2.91 -1.94
CA HIS A 59 35.37 -1.96 -2.23
C HIS A 59 36.10 -1.48 -0.96
N VAL A 60 35.41 -1.37 0.18
CA VAL A 60 36.03 -0.98 1.46
C VAL A 60 36.82 -2.13 2.07
N LEU A 61 36.34 -3.37 1.92
CA LEU A 61 37.05 -4.53 2.46
C LEU A 61 38.11 -5.10 1.51
N ASP A 62 38.31 -4.53 0.30
CA ASP A 62 39.20 -5.10 -0.74
C ASP A 62 39.13 -6.63 -0.78
N VAL A 63 37.90 -7.15 -0.75
CA VAL A 63 37.61 -8.56 -0.41
C VAL A 63 38.39 -9.51 -1.31
N GLY A 64 38.58 -9.14 -2.58
CA GLY A 64 39.37 -9.92 -3.54
C GLY A 64 40.86 -10.05 -3.15
N GLU A 65 41.49 -8.96 -2.71
CA GLU A 65 42.90 -8.92 -2.34
C GLU A 65 43.13 -9.54 -0.96
N ILE A 66 42.21 -9.31 -0.01
CA ILE A 66 42.24 -9.98 1.30
C ILE A 66 42.11 -11.50 1.14
N ILE A 67 41.21 -11.99 0.28
CA ILE A 67 41.05 -13.43 0.05
C ILE A 67 42.27 -14.01 -0.68
N GLU A 68 42.82 -13.32 -1.67
CA GLU A 68 44.03 -13.76 -2.37
C GLU A 68 45.21 -13.87 -1.39
N TYR A 69 45.36 -12.91 -0.47
CA TYR A 69 46.40 -12.91 0.56
C TYR A 69 46.16 -13.94 1.68
N LEU A 70 44.91 -14.16 2.12
CA LEU A 70 44.58 -15.12 3.18
C LEU A 70 44.59 -16.58 2.73
N PHE A 71 44.25 -16.84 1.46
CA PHE A 71 44.10 -18.20 0.94
C PHE A 71 45.20 -18.63 -0.03
N GLU A 72 46.14 -17.75 -0.39
CA GLU A 72 47.26 -18.03 -1.31
C GLU A 72 46.78 -18.81 -2.55
N SER A 73 45.60 -18.41 -3.05
CA SER A 73 44.75 -19.21 -3.93
C SER A 73 44.70 -18.62 -5.33
N ASP A 74 44.56 -19.49 -6.32
CA ASP A 74 44.49 -19.11 -7.73
C ASP A 74 43.29 -18.18 -7.99
N ARG A 75 43.37 -17.33 -9.02
CA ARG A 75 42.41 -16.23 -9.27
C ARG A 75 40.95 -16.71 -9.35
N HIS A 76 40.73 -17.93 -9.82
CA HIS A 76 39.41 -18.56 -9.89
C HIS A 76 38.89 -19.04 -8.52
N GLY A 77 39.77 -19.46 -7.61
CA GLY A 77 39.42 -19.83 -6.24
C GLY A 77 38.94 -18.64 -5.42
N SER A 78 39.60 -17.48 -5.57
CA SER A 78 39.18 -16.23 -4.91
C SER A 78 37.78 -15.77 -5.35
N GLN A 79 37.45 -15.88 -6.64
CA GLN A 79 36.12 -15.55 -7.18
C GLN A 79 35.01 -16.43 -6.60
N VAL A 80 35.26 -17.74 -6.46
CA VAL A 80 34.29 -18.68 -5.92
C VAL A 80 33.99 -18.38 -4.45
N VAL A 81 35.02 -18.10 -3.64
CA VAL A 81 34.84 -17.74 -2.21
C VAL A 81 34.07 -16.43 -2.08
N THR A 82 34.41 -15.44 -2.91
CA THR A 82 33.75 -14.15 -2.97
C THR A 82 32.26 -14.28 -3.31
N PHE A 83 31.90 -15.15 -4.26
CA PHE A 83 30.51 -15.47 -4.59
C PHE A 83 29.76 -16.07 -3.39
N TYR A 84 30.37 -16.99 -2.64
CA TYR A 84 29.73 -17.58 -1.46
C TYR A 84 29.50 -16.58 -0.32
N ILE A 85 30.41 -15.62 -0.12
CA ILE A 85 30.23 -14.53 0.85
C ILE A 85 29.06 -13.63 0.41
N LEU A 86 29.01 -13.25 -0.87
CA LEU A 86 27.92 -12.46 -1.44
C LEU A 86 26.56 -13.16 -1.24
N MET A 87 26.48 -14.44 -1.60
CA MET A 87 25.28 -15.25 -1.41
C MET A 87 24.87 -15.36 0.06
N SER A 88 25.82 -15.39 0.99
CA SER A 88 25.55 -15.42 2.44
C SER A 88 24.96 -14.10 2.94
N ILE A 89 25.47 -12.96 2.45
CA ILE A 89 24.95 -11.63 2.79
C ILE A 89 23.53 -11.45 2.24
N ILE A 90 23.31 -11.80 0.96
CA ILE A 90 21.98 -11.78 0.32
C ILE A 90 21.00 -12.68 1.08
N GLY A 91 21.40 -13.92 1.38
CA GLY A 91 20.60 -14.87 2.14
C GLY A 91 20.21 -14.37 3.53
N PHE A 92 21.14 -13.71 4.23
CA PHE A 92 20.86 -13.08 5.52
C PHE A 92 19.86 -11.92 5.39
N GLY A 93 19.99 -11.11 4.33
CA GLY A 93 19.03 -10.05 3.98
C GLY A 93 17.62 -10.59 3.79
N PHE A 94 17.46 -11.62 2.95
CA PHE A 94 16.18 -12.29 2.73
C PHE A 94 15.60 -12.88 4.02
N TYR A 95 16.42 -13.52 4.85
CA TYR A 95 15.97 -14.07 6.13
C TYR A 95 15.43 -12.98 7.06
N LYS A 96 16.12 -11.83 7.16
CA LYS A 96 15.68 -10.71 7.99
C LYS A 96 14.38 -10.10 7.46
N LEU A 97 14.25 -9.95 6.14
CA LEU A 97 13.06 -9.44 5.47
C LEU A 97 11.86 -10.38 5.67
N TRP A 98 12.06 -11.69 5.50
CA TRP A 98 11.04 -12.71 5.77
C TRP A 98 10.53 -12.66 7.22
N LYS A 99 11.41 -12.34 8.18
CA LYS A 99 11.05 -12.25 9.60
C LYS A 99 10.32 -10.96 9.96
N THR A 100 10.56 -9.85 9.25
CA THR A 100 9.91 -8.55 9.50
C THR A 100 8.57 -8.41 8.77
N LEU A 101 8.43 -9.02 7.59
CA LEU A 101 7.22 -8.98 6.77
C LEU A 101 5.92 -9.40 7.52
N PRO A 102 5.87 -10.52 8.27
CA PRO A 102 4.64 -10.92 8.96
C PRO A 102 4.27 -9.95 10.08
N ARG A 103 5.23 -9.27 10.71
CA ARG A 103 4.98 -8.28 11.76
C ARG A 103 4.36 -7.01 11.18
N LEU A 104 4.89 -6.54 10.05
CA LEU A 104 4.35 -5.40 9.33
C LEU A 104 2.93 -5.68 8.83
N HIS A 105 2.71 -6.86 8.24
CA HIS A 105 1.39 -7.29 7.81
C HIS A 105 0.39 -7.36 8.98
N ALA A 106 0.79 -7.95 10.13
CA ALA A 106 -0.06 -8.00 11.31
C ALA A 106 -0.40 -6.60 11.85
N PHE A 107 0.58 -5.70 11.90
CA PHE A 107 0.38 -4.31 12.33
C PHE A 107 -0.59 -3.55 11.41
N LEU A 108 -0.39 -3.65 10.09
CA LEU A 108 -1.27 -3.03 9.10
C LEU A 108 -2.69 -3.60 9.17
N LYS A 109 -2.81 -4.92 9.29
CA LYS A 109 -4.11 -5.59 9.46
C LYS A 109 -4.84 -5.09 10.70
N GLN A 110 -4.17 -5.02 11.84
CA GLN A 110 -4.77 -4.52 13.09
C GLN A 110 -5.19 -3.05 12.98
N ARG A 111 -4.35 -2.20 12.36
CA ARG A 111 -4.69 -0.79 12.10
C ARG A 111 -5.92 -0.65 11.22
N LEU A 112 -5.98 -1.37 10.10
CA LEU A 112 -7.10 -1.36 9.18
C LEU A 112 -8.39 -1.84 9.85
N LEU A 113 -8.32 -2.94 10.60
CA LEU A 113 -9.47 -3.47 11.35
C LEU A 113 -9.98 -2.48 12.39
N ASN A 114 -9.08 -1.83 13.15
CA ASN A 114 -9.47 -0.84 14.15
C ASN A 114 -10.13 0.39 13.52
N ILE A 115 -9.59 0.88 12.40
CA ILE A 115 -10.18 1.98 11.65
C ILE A 115 -11.56 1.56 11.12
N TRP A 116 -11.67 0.38 10.54
CA TRP A 116 -12.92 -0.16 10.01
C TRP A 116 -14.01 -0.26 11.07
N VAL A 117 -13.70 -0.89 12.22
CA VAL A 117 -14.64 -1.04 13.33
C VAL A 117 -15.07 0.33 13.85
N ARG A 118 -14.12 1.25 14.05
CA ARG A 118 -14.42 2.61 14.50
C ARG A 118 -15.37 3.33 13.53
N ARG A 119 -15.07 3.29 12.23
CA ARG A 119 -15.90 3.94 11.19
C ARG A 119 -17.30 3.33 11.12
N LYS A 120 -17.41 2.01 11.21
CA LYS A 120 -18.70 1.31 11.24
C LYS A 120 -19.54 1.76 12.45
N THR A 121 -18.93 1.83 13.63
CA THR A 121 -19.62 2.26 14.86
C THR A 121 -20.05 3.73 14.77
N GLU A 122 -19.18 4.62 14.29
CA GLU A 122 -19.50 6.04 14.06
C GLU A 122 -20.71 6.20 13.12
N LEU A 123 -20.75 5.44 12.02
CA LEU A 123 -21.87 5.44 11.06
C LEU A 123 -23.18 4.93 11.67
N GLN A 124 -23.12 3.84 12.45
CA GLN A 124 -24.31 3.30 13.12
C GLN A 124 -24.90 4.28 14.13
N LEU A 125 -24.05 4.92 14.94
CA LEU A 125 -24.46 5.94 15.90
C LEU A 125 -25.04 7.17 15.19
N TYR A 126 -24.42 7.59 14.09
CA TYR A 126 -24.94 8.68 13.26
C TYR A 126 -26.35 8.38 12.74
N TRP A 127 -26.58 7.19 12.17
CA TRP A 127 -27.88 6.76 11.66
C TRP A 127 -28.97 6.70 12.76
N LEU A 128 -28.59 6.24 13.96
CA LEU A 128 -29.50 6.17 15.11
C LEU A 128 -29.84 7.56 15.67
N SER A 129 -28.87 8.48 15.69
CA SER A 129 -29.08 9.85 16.19
C SER A 129 -29.91 10.75 15.25
N LEU A 130 -30.14 10.32 14.02
CA LEU A 130 -30.85 11.12 13.02
C LEU A 130 -32.36 11.17 13.28
N THR A 131 -32.92 12.39 13.25
CA THR A 131 -34.37 12.62 13.30
C THR A 131 -35.07 12.11 12.04
N THR A 132 -36.34 11.70 12.17
CA THR A 132 -37.14 11.16 11.06
C THR A 132 -37.24 12.11 9.86
N ARG A 133 -37.30 13.43 10.09
CA ARG A 133 -37.27 14.44 9.01
C ARG A 133 -35.98 14.40 8.18
N ASN A 134 -34.83 14.24 8.83
CA ASN A 134 -33.54 14.17 8.14
C ASN A 134 -33.39 12.84 7.37
N LYS A 135 -33.96 11.74 7.87
CA LYS A 135 -33.99 10.46 7.14
C LYS A 135 -34.78 10.56 5.84
N VAL A 136 -35.92 11.26 5.85
CA VAL A 136 -36.72 11.51 4.64
C VAL A 136 -35.96 12.41 3.67
N ALA A 137 -35.30 13.47 4.15
CA ALA A 137 -34.46 14.32 3.31
C ALA A 137 -33.32 13.53 2.62
N LEU A 138 -32.68 12.61 3.34
CA LEU A 138 -31.67 11.71 2.76
C LEU A 138 -32.27 10.79 1.70
N ALA A 139 -33.42 10.17 1.96
CA ALA A 139 -34.08 9.28 1.00
C ALA A 139 -34.47 10.01 -0.31
N ILE A 140 -34.99 11.23 -0.20
CA ILE A 140 -35.30 12.06 -1.38
C ILE A 140 -34.03 12.38 -2.17
N THR A 141 -32.94 12.70 -1.47
CA THR A 141 -31.65 13.01 -2.11
C THR A 141 -31.11 11.80 -2.86
N VAL A 142 -31.20 10.60 -2.26
CA VAL A 142 -30.81 9.33 -2.91
C VAL A 142 -31.59 9.12 -4.21
N VAL A 143 -32.92 9.25 -4.17
CA VAL A 143 -33.78 9.05 -5.35
C VAL A 143 -33.49 10.09 -6.43
N LEU A 144 -33.35 11.36 -6.06
CA LEU A 144 -33.09 12.45 -7.00
C LEU A 144 -31.72 12.26 -7.70
N VAL A 145 -30.67 11.98 -6.93
CA VAL A 145 -29.32 11.78 -7.49
C VAL A 145 -29.29 10.53 -8.36
N ALA A 146 -29.92 9.43 -7.95
CA ALA A 146 -29.98 8.21 -8.75
C ALA A 146 -30.71 8.44 -10.08
N TYR A 147 -31.82 9.18 -10.07
CA TYR A 147 -32.55 9.54 -11.28
C TYR A 147 -31.70 10.41 -12.22
N ILE A 148 -31.03 11.45 -11.70
CA ILE A 148 -30.14 12.29 -12.52
C ILE A 148 -28.99 11.47 -13.09
N ALA A 149 -28.33 10.66 -12.27
CA ALA A 149 -27.21 9.83 -12.69
C ALA A 149 -27.63 8.78 -13.73
N SER A 150 -28.85 8.25 -13.69
CA SER A 150 -29.33 7.30 -14.71
C SER A 150 -29.39 7.90 -16.12
N PHE A 151 -29.53 9.22 -16.28
CA PHE A 151 -29.43 9.86 -17.59
C PHE A 151 -28.01 9.91 -18.15
N PHE A 152 -26.99 9.83 -17.29
CA PHE A 152 -25.58 9.83 -17.70
C PHE A 152 -25.05 8.43 -18.02
N VAL A 153 -25.72 7.39 -17.50
CA VAL A 153 -25.38 5.98 -17.74
C VAL A 153 -26.11 5.42 -18.99
N MET A 154 -27.19 6.05 -19.42
CA MET A 154 -27.95 5.71 -20.64
C MET A 154 -27.34 6.39 -21.87
#